data_AF-A0A0D9SAA7-F1
#
_entry.id   AF-A0A0D9SAA7-F1
#
_cell.length_a   1.000
_cell.length_b   1.000
_cell.length_c   1.000
_cell.angle_alpha   90.00
_cell.angle_beta   90.00
_cell.angle_gamma   90.00
#
_symmetry.space_group_name_H-M   'P 1'
#
loop_
_entity.id
_entity.type
_entity.pdbx_description
1 polymer ?
#
loop_
_entity_poly.entity_id
_entity_poly.type
_entity_poly.pdbx_seq_one_letter_code
_entity_poly.pdbx_strand_id
1 'polypeptide(L)'
;MPRGCSRGPAAGDGRLRLARLALVLLGWVSSSSPTSLASSSSSSSAPFLASAASAQPPLPDQCPALCECSEAARTVKCVNRNLTEVPTDLPPYVRNLFLTGNQLAVLPAGAFARRPPLAELAALNLSGSRLDEVRAGAFEHLPSLRQLDLSHNPLAYLSPFAFSGSNASISAPSPLVELILNHIVPPDDKRQNRSFEGMVAAALVAGRALQGLHRLELASNHFLYLPRDVLAQLPSLGHLDLSNNSLVSLTYVSFRNLTHLESLHLEDNALKVLHNGTLAELQGLPHVKVFLDNNPWVCDCHMADMVTWLKQTEVVQGKDRLTCAFPEKMRNRVLLELNSADLDCDPILPPSLQTSYVFLGIVLALIGAIFLLVLYLNRKGIKKWMHNIRDACRDHMEGYHYRYEINADPRLTNLSSNSDV
;
A
#
# COMPACT_ATOMS: atom_id res chain seq x y z
N MET A 1 -41.20 -36.38 44.31
CA MET A 1 -41.69 -35.40 45.30
C MET A 1 -42.50 -36.16 46.36
N PRO A 2 -42.58 -35.73 47.63
CA PRO A 2 -42.53 -34.35 48.19
C PRO A 2 -41.08 -33.80 48.30
N ARG A 3 -40.77 -32.49 48.21
CA ARG A 3 -41.16 -31.27 48.97
C ARG A 3 -40.61 -31.26 50.41
N GLY A 4 -39.87 -30.24 50.87
CA GLY A 4 -39.37 -29.04 50.16
C GLY A 4 -38.72 -28.00 51.10
N CYS A 5 -38.33 -26.84 50.56
CA CYS A 5 -38.06 -25.54 51.20
C CYS A 5 -37.08 -25.49 52.41
N SER A 6 -36.03 -24.66 52.41
CA SER A 6 -36.20 -23.19 52.50
C SER A 6 -34.87 -22.40 52.56
N ARG A 7 -34.94 -21.11 52.21
CA ARG A 7 -34.12 -19.94 52.63
C ARG A 7 -32.59 -19.90 52.39
N GLY A 8 -32.14 -18.81 51.74
CA GLY A 8 -30.79 -18.23 51.91
C GLY A 8 -30.68 -17.39 53.21
N PRO A 9 -29.59 -16.64 53.45
CA PRO A 9 -29.24 -15.50 52.57
C PRO A 9 -27.73 -15.14 52.45
N ALA A 10 -27.48 -14.03 51.74
CA ALA A 10 -26.44 -13.01 51.97
C ALA A 10 -24.94 -13.27 51.63
N ALA A 11 -24.48 -12.49 50.66
CA ALA A 11 -23.29 -11.61 50.68
C ALA A 11 -21.96 -12.10 51.29
N GLY A 12 -20.92 -12.16 50.45
CA GLY A 12 -19.51 -12.17 50.82
C GLY A 12 -18.70 -11.27 49.88
N ASP A 13 -17.94 -10.34 50.45
CA ASP A 13 -17.32 -9.22 49.74
C ASP A 13 -16.03 -9.59 48.99
N GLY A 14 -15.60 -8.73 48.06
CA GLY A 14 -14.40 -8.99 47.24
C GLY A 14 -13.84 -7.80 46.44
N ARG A 15 -14.28 -6.56 46.72
CA ARG A 15 -13.69 -5.36 46.11
C ARG A 15 -12.53 -4.84 46.97
N LEU A 16 -11.28 -5.02 46.52
CA LEU A 16 -10.16 -4.23 47.05
C LEU A 16 -10.04 -2.89 46.30
N ARG A 17 -10.24 -1.80 47.03
CA ARG A 17 -9.80 -0.43 46.71
C ARG A 17 -9.19 0.19 47.97
N LEU A 18 -8.52 1.33 47.78
CA LEU A 18 -7.83 2.18 48.76
C LEU A 18 -6.39 1.69 49.05
N ALA A 19 -5.30 2.39 48.71
CA ALA A 19 -4.99 3.81 48.53
C ALA A 19 -4.80 4.63 49.82
N ARG A 20 -3.62 5.27 49.94
CA ARG A 20 -3.29 6.54 50.62
C ARG A 20 -1.82 6.88 50.27
N LEU A 21 -1.49 8.07 49.73
CA LEU A 21 -1.40 9.41 50.36
C LEU A 21 -0.21 9.51 51.36
N ALA A 22 0.60 10.57 51.41
CA ALA A 22 0.65 11.84 50.65
C ALA A 22 2.01 12.57 50.81
N LEU A 23 2.20 13.69 50.09
CA LEU A 23 2.76 15.01 50.49
C LEU A 23 3.88 15.06 51.58
N VAL A 24 4.96 15.85 51.49
CA VAL A 24 4.99 17.33 51.46
C VAL A 24 6.36 17.85 50.97
N LEU A 25 6.31 19.03 50.36
CA LEU A 25 7.36 20.02 50.05
C LEU A 25 8.54 20.15 51.04
N LEU A 26 9.72 20.55 50.51
CA LEU A 26 10.48 21.73 50.97
C LEU A 26 11.46 22.16 49.86
N GLY A 27 12.06 23.35 50.00
CA GLY A 27 12.93 23.98 48.97
C GLY A 27 14.23 23.22 48.66
N TRP A 28 15.13 23.73 47.82
CA TRP A 28 15.66 25.09 47.94
C TRP A 28 16.00 25.79 46.61
N VAL A 29 15.85 27.11 46.65
CA VAL A 29 16.44 28.10 45.74
C VAL A 29 17.97 28.06 45.80
N SER A 30 18.67 28.22 44.67
CA SER A 30 19.77 29.21 44.56
C SER A 30 20.27 29.39 43.12
N SER A 31 20.02 30.59 42.62
CA SER A 31 20.75 31.26 41.54
C SER A 31 22.23 31.52 41.89
N SER A 32 23.10 31.58 40.89
CA SER A 32 24.31 32.41 40.96
C SER A 32 24.89 32.74 39.57
N SER A 33 24.48 33.88 39.02
CA SER A 33 25.29 34.64 38.06
C SER A 33 26.16 35.65 38.82
N PRO A 34 27.44 35.85 38.45
CA PRO A 34 28.19 37.03 38.88
C PRO A 34 28.24 38.12 37.80
N THR A 35 27.62 39.25 38.12
CA THR A 35 28.14 40.62 37.97
C THR A 35 29.00 41.00 36.74
N SER A 36 28.47 42.00 36.02
CA SER A 36 29.21 42.96 35.21
C SER A 36 30.40 43.62 35.92
N LEU A 37 31.48 43.88 35.17
CA LEU A 37 32.25 45.11 35.32
C LEU A 37 32.09 45.95 34.05
N ALA A 38 31.73 47.22 34.24
CA ALA A 38 31.91 48.24 33.22
C ALA A 38 33.24 48.95 33.46
N SER A 39 34.03 49.15 32.40
CA SER A 39 35.06 50.19 32.38
C SER A 39 34.95 50.96 31.06
N SER A 40 34.96 52.27 31.18
CA SER A 40 34.90 53.21 30.07
C SER A 40 36.30 53.55 29.58
N SER A 41 36.43 53.83 28.27
CA SER A 41 36.95 55.10 27.72
C SER A 41 37.78 54.92 26.42
N SER A 42 38.03 56.09 25.80
CA SER A 42 38.92 56.38 24.66
C SER A 42 38.62 55.78 23.28
N SER A 43 37.87 56.59 22.53
CA SER A 43 37.99 56.77 21.08
C SER A 43 39.43 56.86 20.56
N SER A 44 39.68 56.27 19.39
CA SER A 44 40.54 56.88 18.37
C SER A 44 40.05 56.50 16.97
N SER A 45 40.21 57.45 16.03
CA SER A 45 39.53 57.47 14.73
C SER A 45 40.54 57.58 13.59
N ALA A 46 40.39 56.77 12.54
CA ALA A 46 40.82 57.09 11.17
C ALA A 46 40.10 56.19 10.15
N PRO A 47 39.72 56.69 8.96
CA PRO A 47 38.81 55.98 8.05
C PRO A 47 39.54 55.16 6.98
N PHE A 48 38.91 54.07 6.52
CA PHE A 48 39.19 53.49 5.21
C PHE A 48 38.10 53.90 4.22
N LEU A 49 38.54 54.46 3.09
CA LEU A 49 37.68 54.87 1.98
C LEU A 49 37.17 53.64 1.21
N ALA A 50 35.98 53.15 1.57
CA ALA A 50 35.22 52.25 0.71
C ALA A 50 34.42 53.08 -0.30
N SER A 51 34.74 52.95 -1.60
CA SER A 51 34.00 53.61 -2.68
C SER A 51 32.55 53.11 -2.67
N ALA A 52 31.60 54.00 -2.39
CA ALA A 52 30.17 53.71 -2.50
C ALA A 52 29.78 53.61 -3.98
N ALA A 53 29.95 52.43 -4.57
CA ALA A 53 29.31 52.10 -5.83
C ALA A 53 27.80 52.20 -5.63
N SER A 54 27.16 53.06 -6.43
CA SER A 54 25.71 53.26 -6.41
C SER A 54 24.99 51.94 -6.68
N ALA A 55 24.43 51.33 -5.64
CA ALA A 55 23.53 50.18 -5.76
C ALA A 55 22.18 50.66 -6.28
N GLN A 56 22.11 50.98 -7.58
CA GLN A 56 20.84 51.06 -8.27
C GLN A 56 20.14 49.69 -8.16
N PRO A 57 18.83 49.65 -7.89
CA PRO A 57 18.09 48.39 -7.99
C PRO A 57 18.23 47.85 -9.42
N PRO A 58 18.41 46.54 -9.61
CA PRO A 58 18.57 45.95 -10.94
C PRO A 58 17.34 46.30 -11.79
N LEU A 59 17.59 46.66 -13.05
CA LEU A 59 16.52 47.00 -13.99
C LEU A 59 15.72 45.73 -14.31
N PRO A 60 14.36 45.79 -14.34
CA PRO A 60 13.50 44.59 -14.38
C PRO A 60 13.57 43.75 -15.67
N ASP A 61 14.36 44.17 -16.65
CA ASP A 61 14.61 43.48 -17.92
C ASP A 61 15.99 42.77 -17.98
N GLN A 62 16.75 42.77 -16.88
CA GLN A 62 18.08 42.16 -16.84
C GLN A 62 18.00 40.65 -16.57
N CYS A 63 18.71 39.88 -17.39
CA CYS A 63 18.90 38.45 -17.19
C CYS A 63 19.72 38.20 -15.91
N PRO A 64 19.42 37.16 -15.10
CA PRO A 64 20.25 36.82 -13.96
C PRO A 64 21.71 36.62 -14.37
N ALA A 65 22.64 37.15 -13.58
CA ALA A 65 24.07 37.23 -13.95
C ALA A 65 24.72 35.86 -14.25
N LEU A 66 24.17 34.77 -13.70
CA LEU A 66 24.62 33.40 -13.93
C LEU A 66 23.81 32.65 -14.98
N CYS A 67 22.86 33.26 -15.68
CA CYS A 67 21.95 32.61 -16.62
C CYS A 67 22.05 33.20 -18.05
N GLU A 68 21.50 32.48 -19.01
CA GLU A 68 21.34 32.90 -20.40
C GLU A 68 19.86 33.10 -20.71
N CYS A 69 19.48 34.29 -21.15
CA CYS A 69 18.08 34.64 -21.44
C CYS A 69 17.89 34.94 -22.93
N SER A 70 16.78 34.48 -23.47
CA SER A 70 16.32 34.83 -24.83
C SER A 70 14.87 35.25 -24.76
N GLU A 71 14.61 36.53 -24.99
CA GLU A 71 13.26 37.11 -25.04
C GLU A 71 12.47 36.55 -26.25
N ALA A 72 13.10 36.49 -27.42
CA ALA A 72 12.49 35.93 -28.64
C ALA A 72 12.05 34.47 -28.47
N ALA A 73 12.81 33.66 -27.72
CA ALA A 73 12.44 32.28 -27.38
C ALA A 73 11.69 32.15 -26.03
N ARG A 74 11.41 33.26 -25.34
CA ARG A 74 10.84 33.34 -23.98
C ARG A 74 11.45 32.34 -22.99
N THR A 75 12.78 32.18 -23.05
CA THR A 75 13.50 31.09 -22.38
C THR A 75 14.65 31.62 -21.53
N VAL A 76 14.79 31.07 -20.33
CA VAL A 76 15.88 31.35 -19.39
C VAL A 76 16.59 30.03 -19.04
N LYS A 77 17.91 29.99 -19.24
CA LYS A 77 18.76 28.81 -19.00
C LYS A 77 19.82 29.11 -17.95
N CYS A 78 19.73 28.42 -16.83
CA CYS A 78 20.59 28.52 -15.67
C CYS A 78 21.29 27.17 -15.41
N VAL A 79 21.76 26.50 -16.47
CA VAL A 79 22.22 25.09 -16.44
C VAL A 79 23.65 24.97 -15.91
N ASN A 80 23.88 24.06 -14.96
CA ASN A 80 25.18 23.77 -14.33
C ASN A 80 25.88 25.02 -13.75
N ARG A 81 25.12 25.90 -13.07
CA ARG A 81 25.60 27.20 -12.57
C ARG A 81 25.92 27.20 -11.07
N ASN A 82 25.89 26.04 -10.42
CA ASN A 82 26.09 25.86 -8.98
C ASN A 82 25.16 26.74 -8.11
N LEU A 83 23.94 27.02 -8.59
CA LEU A 83 22.96 27.81 -7.85
C LEU A 83 22.50 27.04 -6.62
N THR A 84 22.49 27.71 -5.47
CA THR A 84 21.95 27.20 -4.19
C THR A 84 20.51 27.64 -3.94
N GLU A 85 20.00 28.58 -4.73
CA GLU A 85 18.62 29.07 -4.67
C GLU A 85 18.10 29.43 -6.06
N VAL A 86 16.78 29.58 -6.19
CA VAL A 86 16.14 30.02 -7.45
C VAL A 86 16.40 31.52 -7.64
N PRO A 87 16.98 31.98 -8.78
CA PRO A 87 17.27 33.40 -9.01
C PRO A 87 16.06 34.31 -8.77
N THR A 88 16.27 35.42 -8.09
CA THR A 88 15.20 36.36 -7.70
C THR A 88 14.85 37.34 -8.83
N ASP A 89 15.78 37.54 -9.75
CA ASP A 89 15.80 38.45 -10.91
C ASP A 89 15.37 37.77 -12.23
N LEU A 90 14.39 36.86 -12.15
CA LEU A 90 13.83 36.21 -13.35
C LEU A 90 12.97 37.18 -14.18
N PRO A 91 13.20 37.32 -15.49
CA PRO A 91 12.47 38.26 -16.34
C PRO A 91 10.99 37.84 -16.52
N PRO A 92 10.05 38.80 -16.59
CA PRO A 92 8.60 38.53 -16.60
C PRO A 92 8.09 37.77 -17.83
N TYR A 93 8.78 37.88 -18.96
CA TYR A 93 8.43 37.19 -20.21
C TYR A 93 8.75 35.69 -20.20
N VAL A 94 9.37 35.15 -19.15
CA VAL A 94 9.84 33.77 -19.12
C VAL A 94 8.69 32.77 -19.23
N ARG A 95 8.75 31.93 -20.26
CA ARG A 95 7.83 30.83 -20.52
C ARG A 95 8.46 29.47 -20.24
N ASN A 96 9.76 29.33 -20.51
CA ASN A 96 10.54 28.12 -20.24
C ASN A 96 11.73 28.45 -19.33
N LEU A 97 11.82 27.80 -18.17
CA LEU A 97 12.90 28.00 -17.20
C LEU A 97 13.65 26.69 -16.95
N PHE A 98 14.95 26.67 -17.26
CA PHE A 98 15.82 25.52 -17.04
C PHE A 98 16.82 25.83 -15.92
N LEU A 99 16.67 25.17 -14.78
CA LEU A 99 17.51 25.28 -13.58
C LEU A 99 18.31 23.99 -13.34
N THR A 100 18.56 23.20 -14.37
CA THR A 100 19.14 21.85 -14.26
C THR A 100 20.60 21.83 -13.79
N GLY A 101 20.97 20.77 -13.07
CA GLY A 101 22.35 20.54 -12.64
C GLY A 101 22.88 21.52 -11.59
N ASN A 102 21.98 22.15 -10.82
CA ASN A 102 22.33 23.05 -9.73
C ASN A 102 22.39 22.32 -8.36
N GLN A 103 22.49 23.07 -7.27
CA GLN A 103 22.73 22.58 -5.91
C GLN A 103 21.68 23.15 -4.93
N LEU A 104 20.40 23.07 -5.32
CA LEU A 104 19.33 23.81 -4.64
C LEU A 104 19.00 23.27 -3.23
N ALA A 105 19.19 21.96 -2.98
CA ALA A 105 18.88 21.23 -1.74
C ALA A 105 17.41 21.27 -1.28
N VAL A 106 16.82 22.46 -1.15
CA VAL A 106 15.47 22.68 -0.64
C VAL A 106 14.72 23.61 -1.59
N LEU A 107 13.52 23.22 -2.01
CA LEU A 107 12.58 24.10 -2.69
C LEU A 107 11.53 24.61 -1.69
N PRO A 108 11.63 25.86 -1.19
CA PRO A 108 10.73 26.41 -0.19
C PRO A 108 9.35 26.77 -0.77
N ALA A 109 8.37 26.99 0.11
CA ALA A 109 7.07 27.53 -0.26
C ALA A 109 7.24 28.88 -0.99
N GLY A 110 6.58 29.04 -2.15
CA GLY A 110 6.68 30.25 -2.95
C GLY A 110 8.08 30.52 -3.55
N ALA A 111 8.91 29.49 -3.79
CA ALA A 111 10.25 29.64 -4.38
C ALA A 111 10.27 30.47 -5.69
N PHE A 112 9.17 30.44 -6.45
CA PHE A 112 8.96 31.19 -7.70
C PHE A 112 8.04 32.40 -7.56
N ALA A 113 7.68 32.82 -6.35
CA ALA A 113 6.91 34.05 -6.13
C ALA A 113 7.74 35.27 -6.52
N ARG A 114 7.29 36.03 -7.52
CA ARG A 114 7.98 37.21 -8.07
C ARG A 114 7.03 38.41 -8.17
N ARG A 115 7.60 39.61 -8.30
CA ARG A 115 6.87 40.85 -8.55
C ARG A 115 7.56 41.59 -9.72
N PRO A 116 6.95 41.64 -10.92
CA PRO A 116 5.67 41.04 -11.31
C PRO A 116 5.66 39.49 -11.24
N PRO A 117 4.48 38.84 -11.19
CA PRO A 117 4.38 37.38 -11.21
C PRO A 117 4.87 36.78 -12.53
N LEU A 118 5.37 35.54 -12.49
CA LEU A 118 5.78 34.78 -13.68
C LEU A 118 4.55 34.18 -14.41
N ALA A 119 3.65 35.06 -14.87
CA ALA A 119 2.33 34.69 -15.37
C ALA A 119 2.36 33.86 -16.67
N GLU A 120 3.44 33.93 -17.45
CA GLU A 120 3.62 33.13 -18.67
C GLU A 120 4.41 31.83 -18.47
N LEU A 121 4.97 31.56 -17.28
CA LEU A 121 5.83 30.40 -17.07
C LEU A 121 5.03 29.10 -17.24
N ALA A 122 5.36 28.35 -18.30
CA ALA A 122 4.63 27.17 -18.74
C ALA A 122 5.43 25.87 -18.59
N ALA A 123 6.76 25.93 -18.70
CA ALA A 123 7.65 24.80 -18.51
C ALA A 123 8.76 25.15 -17.50
N LEU A 124 8.89 24.33 -16.46
CA LEU A 124 9.92 24.45 -15.42
C LEU A 124 10.70 23.14 -15.32
N ASN A 125 12.00 23.20 -15.58
CA ASN A 125 12.88 22.06 -15.43
C ASN A 125 13.88 22.27 -14.29
N LEU A 126 13.76 21.43 -13.26
CA LEU A 126 14.60 21.34 -12.07
C LEU A 126 15.37 20.01 -12.02
N SER A 127 15.48 19.28 -13.14
CA SER A 127 16.13 17.98 -13.22
C SER A 127 17.60 18.03 -12.76
N GLY A 128 18.02 17.06 -11.97
CA GLY A 128 19.40 16.94 -11.50
C GLY A 128 19.90 18.08 -10.61
N SER A 129 18.99 18.86 -10.00
CA SER A 129 19.33 20.08 -9.23
C SER A 129 19.63 19.82 -7.74
N ARG A 130 19.86 18.54 -7.39
CA ARG A 130 20.13 18.06 -6.03
C ARG A 130 19.09 18.54 -5.01
N LEU A 131 17.80 18.41 -5.35
CA LEU A 131 16.72 18.65 -4.40
C LEU A 131 16.57 17.44 -3.48
N ASP A 132 16.69 17.68 -2.19
CA ASP A 132 16.42 16.74 -1.10
C ASP A 132 15.00 16.97 -0.52
N GLU A 133 14.54 18.23 -0.52
CA GLU A 133 13.24 18.64 0.07
C GLU A 133 12.41 19.51 -0.89
N VAL A 134 11.14 19.17 -1.11
CA VAL A 134 10.14 20.04 -1.77
C VAL A 134 8.99 20.32 -0.81
N ARG A 135 8.80 21.59 -0.45
CA ARG A 135 7.82 22.04 0.54
C ARG A 135 6.42 22.28 -0.04
N ALA A 136 5.43 22.41 0.86
CA ALA A 136 4.06 22.76 0.48
C ALA A 136 4.02 24.12 -0.25
N GLY A 137 3.23 24.23 -1.32
CA GLY A 137 3.12 25.47 -2.09
C GLY A 137 4.42 25.93 -2.77
N ALA A 138 5.38 25.03 -3.02
CA ALA A 138 6.64 25.37 -3.70
C ALA A 138 6.42 25.97 -5.11
N PHE A 139 5.38 25.48 -5.81
CA PHE A 139 4.96 25.93 -7.16
C PHE A 139 3.74 26.87 -7.13
N GLU A 140 3.40 27.43 -5.97
CA GLU A 140 2.30 28.38 -5.83
C GLU A 140 2.61 29.69 -6.60
N HIS A 141 1.56 30.37 -7.09
CA HIS A 141 1.64 31.58 -7.93
C HIS A 141 2.19 31.37 -9.36
N LEU A 142 2.16 30.14 -9.89
CA LEU A 142 2.49 29.82 -11.28
C LEU A 142 1.23 29.39 -12.08
N PRO A 143 0.36 30.33 -12.49
CA PRO A 143 -0.98 30.02 -13.02
C PRO A 143 -0.97 29.34 -14.40
N SER A 144 0.15 29.41 -15.13
CA SER A 144 0.29 28.86 -16.49
C SER A 144 1.18 27.61 -16.54
N LEU A 145 1.68 27.10 -15.41
CA LEU A 145 2.65 26.01 -15.39
C LEU A 145 2.01 24.69 -15.84
N ARG A 146 2.37 24.22 -17.03
CA ARG A 146 1.84 22.98 -17.62
C ARG A 146 2.78 21.80 -17.50
N GLN A 147 4.10 22.05 -17.54
CA GLN A 147 5.14 21.02 -17.50
C GLN A 147 6.09 21.28 -16.33
N LEU A 148 6.26 20.29 -15.47
CA LEU A 148 7.20 20.31 -14.36
C LEU A 148 8.08 19.06 -14.38
N ASP A 149 9.39 19.27 -14.52
CA ASP A 149 10.40 18.21 -14.44
C ASP A 149 11.20 18.34 -13.14
N LEU A 150 11.07 17.32 -12.29
CA LEU A 150 11.77 17.14 -11.02
C LEU A 150 12.67 15.89 -11.03
N SER A 151 12.91 15.29 -12.20
CA SER A 151 13.69 14.06 -12.33
C SER A 151 15.12 14.16 -11.80
N HIS A 152 15.74 13.00 -11.51
CA HIS A 152 17.13 12.91 -11.06
C HIS A 152 17.47 13.75 -9.80
N ASN A 153 16.50 13.94 -8.89
CA ASN A 153 16.68 14.63 -7.61
C ASN A 153 16.48 13.65 -6.44
N PRO A 154 17.42 13.52 -5.49
CA PRO A 154 17.33 12.56 -4.38
C PRO A 154 16.34 13.04 -3.29
N LEU A 155 15.04 13.05 -3.60
CA LEU A 155 13.99 13.62 -2.77
C LEU A 155 13.75 12.84 -1.47
N ALA A 156 14.50 13.14 -0.41
CA ALA A 156 14.25 12.62 0.93
C ALA A 156 12.91 13.10 1.54
N TYR A 157 12.34 14.19 1.03
CA TYR A 157 11.02 14.67 1.41
C TYR A 157 10.29 15.41 0.27
N LEU A 158 9.12 14.90 -0.10
CA LEU A 158 8.13 15.57 -0.94
C LEU A 158 6.88 15.82 -0.11
N SER A 159 6.53 17.10 0.08
CA SER A 159 5.32 17.46 0.82
C SER A 159 4.07 16.94 0.11
N PRO A 160 3.04 16.43 0.81
CA PRO A 160 1.75 16.12 0.21
C PRO A 160 1.18 17.33 -0.55
N PHE A 161 1.34 18.54 -0.02
CA PHE A 161 0.84 19.77 -0.62
C PHE A 161 1.86 20.47 -1.52
N ALA A 162 2.83 19.74 -2.09
CA ALA A 162 3.85 20.30 -3.00
C ALA A 162 3.24 20.83 -4.30
N PHE A 163 2.33 20.07 -4.92
CA PHE A 163 1.68 20.41 -6.19
C PHE A 163 0.32 21.13 -6.03
N SER A 164 -0.12 21.36 -4.79
CA SER A 164 -1.23 22.25 -4.45
C SER A 164 -0.69 23.58 -3.93
N GLY A 165 -1.56 24.56 -3.70
CA GLY A 165 -1.21 25.71 -2.87
C GLY A 165 -0.94 25.30 -1.42
N SER A 166 -0.29 26.21 -0.68
CA SER A 166 0.11 26.04 0.72
C SER A 166 -1.06 25.85 1.70
N ASN A 167 -2.29 26.17 1.30
CA ASN A 167 -3.50 25.98 2.12
C ASN A 167 -4.53 25.07 1.41
N ALA A 168 -4.71 23.86 1.96
CA ALA A 168 -5.49 22.78 1.37
C ALA A 168 -6.99 23.08 1.19
N SER A 169 -7.55 24.08 1.87
CA SER A 169 -8.99 24.41 1.85
C SER A 169 -9.40 25.46 0.81
N ILE A 170 -8.44 26.18 0.21
CA ILE A 170 -8.69 27.33 -0.69
C ILE A 170 -7.95 27.19 -2.03
N SER A 171 -7.03 26.22 -2.15
CA SER A 171 -6.21 26.05 -3.35
C SER A 171 -7.03 25.66 -4.58
N ALA A 172 -6.90 26.43 -5.66
CA ALA A 172 -7.38 26.04 -6.98
C ALA A 172 -6.65 24.77 -7.49
N PRO A 173 -7.23 24.02 -8.43
CA PRO A 173 -6.53 22.92 -9.11
C PRO A 173 -5.22 23.40 -9.75
N SER A 174 -4.24 22.51 -9.80
CA SER A 174 -2.96 22.79 -10.44
C SER A 174 -3.14 22.86 -11.97
N PRO A 175 -2.50 23.82 -12.67
CA PRO A 175 -2.51 23.89 -14.13
C PRO A 175 -1.64 22.82 -14.80
N LEU A 176 -0.95 21.97 -14.01
CA LEU A 176 -0.06 20.92 -14.50
C LEU A 176 -0.79 19.90 -15.38
N VAL A 177 -0.19 19.65 -16.54
CA VAL A 177 -0.58 18.64 -17.53
C VAL A 177 0.47 17.53 -17.59
N GLU A 178 1.73 17.86 -17.31
CA GLU A 178 2.87 16.96 -17.37
C GLU A 178 3.75 17.10 -16.12
N LEU A 179 3.99 15.97 -15.47
CA LEU A 179 4.79 15.86 -14.25
C LEU A 179 5.80 14.71 -14.40
N ILE A 180 7.08 15.06 -14.42
CA ILE A 180 8.19 14.11 -14.55
C ILE A 180 8.86 13.96 -13.18
N LEU A 181 8.80 12.75 -12.64
CA LEU A 181 9.36 12.33 -11.35
C LEU A 181 10.23 11.08 -11.53
N ASN A 182 10.97 10.99 -12.63
CA ASN A 182 11.85 9.86 -12.92
C ASN A 182 13.11 9.91 -12.03
N HIS A 183 13.54 8.78 -11.48
CA HIS A 183 14.77 8.67 -10.67
C HIS A 183 14.86 9.69 -9.51
N ILE A 184 13.84 9.70 -8.64
CA ILE A 184 13.75 10.59 -7.48
C ILE A 184 14.07 9.94 -6.12
N VAL A 185 14.34 8.64 -6.08
CA VAL A 185 14.68 7.93 -4.83
C VAL A 185 16.11 8.24 -4.39
N PRO A 186 16.36 8.67 -3.14
CA PRO A 186 17.72 8.86 -2.62
C PRO A 186 18.50 7.54 -2.57
N PRO A 187 19.78 7.52 -2.96
CA PRO A 187 20.64 6.37 -2.70
C PRO A 187 20.87 6.18 -1.19
N ASP A 188 20.76 4.94 -0.70
CA ASP A 188 21.02 4.52 0.69
C ASP A 188 20.03 5.01 1.77
N ASP A 189 18.71 4.96 1.53
CA ASP A 189 17.72 5.19 2.60
C ASP A 189 17.59 4.00 3.59
N LYS A 190 18.60 3.87 4.45
CA LYS A 190 18.58 3.02 5.65
C LYS A 190 18.09 3.78 6.90
N ARG A 191 17.57 4.99 6.76
CA ARG A 191 17.34 5.92 7.89
C ARG A 191 15.88 6.36 8.07
N GLN A 192 15.08 6.42 7.01
CA GLN A 192 13.66 6.72 7.09
C GLN A 192 12.83 5.43 7.17
N ASN A 193 12.13 5.22 8.29
CA ASN A 193 11.04 4.23 8.40
C ASN A 193 9.77 4.69 7.64
N ARG A 194 9.91 5.31 6.46
CA ARG A 194 8.81 5.90 5.68
C ARG A 194 8.75 5.23 4.31
N SER A 195 7.56 4.77 3.91
CA SER A 195 7.35 4.32 2.53
C SER A 195 7.48 5.52 1.60
N PHE A 196 8.47 5.46 0.72
CA PHE A 196 8.70 6.46 -0.31
C PHE A 196 7.53 6.48 -1.31
N GLU A 197 6.98 5.31 -1.64
CA GLU A 197 5.79 5.16 -2.49
C GLU A 197 4.59 5.89 -1.87
N GLY A 198 4.40 5.77 -0.55
CA GLY A 198 3.37 6.47 0.21
C GLY A 198 3.54 7.99 0.22
N MET A 199 4.78 8.48 0.21
CA MET A 199 5.10 9.91 0.12
C MET A 199 4.71 10.49 -1.26
N VAL A 200 5.12 9.81 -2.34
CA VAL A 200 4.77 10.21 -3.71
C VAL A 200 3.25 10.12 -3.92
N ALA A 201 2.60 9.04 -3.46
CA ALA A 201 1.15 8.90 -3.50
C ALA A 201 0.42 10.03 -2.76
N ALA A 202 0.89 10.43 -1.57
CA ALA A 202 0.31 11.54 -0.84
C ALA A 202 0.41 12.87 -1.63
N ALA A 203 1.54 13.12 -2.29
CA ALA A 203 1.74 14.30 -3.12
C ALA A 203 0.86 14.33 -4.39
N LEU A 204 0.60 13.17 -5.00
CA LEU A 204 -0.26 13.07 -6.19
C LEU A 204 -1.75 13.24 -5.86
N VAL A 205 -2.18 12.83 -4.66
CA VAL A 205 -3.60 12.79 -4.24
C VAL A 205 -4.05 14.07 -3.50
N ALA A 206 -3.15 14.74 -2.78
CA ALA A 206 -3.51 15.85 -1.89
C ALA A 206 -4.24 17.00 -2.60
N GLY A 207 -5.30 17.49 -1.96
CA GLY A 207 -6.15 18.57 -2.48
C GLY A 207 -6.86 18.26 -3.82
N ARG A 208 -6.70 17.05 -4.37
CA ARG A 208 -7.06 16.70 -5.76
C ARG A 208 -6.51 17.73 -6.76
N ALA A 209 -5.30 18.22 -6.52
CA ALA A 209 -4.73 19.32 -7.30
C ALA A 209 -4.45 18.91 -8.77
N LEU A 210 -4.03 17.67 -9.00
CA LEU A 210 -3.58 17.15 -10.30
C LEU A 210 -4.71 16.58 -11.18
N GLN A 211 -5.94 17.07 -11.06
CA GLN A 211 -7.09 16.58 -11.84
C GLN A 211 -6.91 16.70 -13.36
N GLY A 212 -6.19 17.74 -13.83
CA GLY A 212 -5.88 17.96 -15.25
C GLY A 212 -4.60 17.29 -15.76
N LEU A 213 -3.93 16.48 -14.92
CA LEU A 213 -2.68 15.83 -15.28
C LEU A 213 -2.93 14.76 -16.35
N HIS A 214 -2.19 14.86 -17.45
CA HIS A 214 -2.29 13.98 -18.61
C HIS A 214 -1.06 13.07 -18.77
N ARG A 215 0.13 13.54 -18.41
CA ARG A 215 1.39 12.78 -18.45
C ARG A 215 2.01 12.72 -17.06
N LEU A 216 2.22 11.50 -16.56
CA LEU A 216 2.91 11.22 -15.31
C LEU A 216 4.03 10.22 -15.57
N GLU A 217 5.26 10.62 -15.28
CA GLU A 217 6.43 9.76 -15.42
C GLU A 217 7.04 9.48 -14.05
N LEU A 218 7.15 8.19 -13.72
CA LEU A 218 7.62 7.65 -12.44
C LEU A 218 8.65 6.53 -12.66
N ALA A 219 9.34 6.55 -13.79
CA ALA A 219 10.32 5.54 -14.16
C ALA A 219 11.57 5.56 -13.27
N SER A 220 12.28 4.44 -13.17
CA SER A 220 13.57 4.35 -12.47
C SER A 220 13.53 4.71 -10.97
N ASN A 221 12.41 4.42 -10.30
CA ASN A 221 12.16 4.75 -8.88
C ASN A 221 12.12 3.53 -7.93
N HIS A 222 12.51 2.34 -8.39
CA HIS A 222 12.54 1.11 -7.57
C HIS A 222 11.21 0.78 -6.83
N PHE A 223 10.06 1.27 -7.31
CA PHE A 223 8.77 1.04 -6.63
C PHE A 223 8.43 -0.46 -6.62
N LEU A 224 8.11 -0.99 -5.44
CA LEU A 224 7.65 -2.38 -5.27
C LEU A 224 6.16 -2.55 -5.59
N TYR A 225 5.38 -1.50 -5.37
CA TYR A 225 3.95 -1.40 -5.67
C TYR A 225 3.59 0.08 -5.86
N LEU A 226 2.53 0.35 -6.63
CA LEU A 226 1.88 1.66 -6.63
C LEU A 226 0.79 1.67 -5.55
N PRO A 227 0.72 2.67 -4.64
CA PRO A 227 -0.30 2.70 -3.60
C PRO A 227 -1.73 2.77 -4.16
N ARG A 228 -2.68 2.20 -3.40
CA ARG A 228 -4.05 2.02 -3.84
C ARG A 228 -4.73 3.35 -4.17
N ASP A 229 -5.57 3.34 -5.21
CA ASP A 229 -6.48 4.42 -5.59
C ASP A 229 -5.82 5.78 -5.96
N VAL A 230 -4.47 5.85 -6.04
CA VAL A 230 -3.73 7.05 -6.48
C VAL A 230 -4.14 7.46 -7.89
N LEU A 231 -4.11 6.52 -8.84
CA LEU A 231 -4.50 6.77 -10.23
C LEU A 231 -5.98 7.14 -10.37
N ALA A 232 -6.84 6.68 -9.47
CA ALA A 232 -8.26 7.03 -9.47
C ALA A 232 -8.53 8.52 -9.13
N GLN A 233 -7.52 9.26 -8.66
CA GLN A 233 -7.57 10.72 -8.46
C GLN A 233 -6.98 11.50 -9.65
N LEU A 234 -6.49 10.82 -10.69
CA LEU A 234 -5.89 11.39 -11.91
C LEU A 234 -6.74 11.03 -13.15
N PRO A 235 -7.99 11.50 -13.26
CA PRO A 235 -8.94 11.02 -14.27
C PRO A 235 -8.57 11.40 -15.72
N SER A 236 -7.77 12.46 -15.93
CA SER A 236 -7.35 12.94 -17.26
C SER A 236 -6.08 12.28 -17.79
N LEU A 237 -5.53 11.28 -17.08
CA LEU A 237 -4.24 10.68 -17.39
C LEU A 237 -4.28 9.90 -18.71
N GLY A 238 -3.45 10.32 -19.67
CA GLY A 238 -3.25 9.70 -20.98
C GLY A 238 -1.93 8.94 -21.12
N HIS A 239 -0.90 9.33 -20.38
CA HIS A 239 0.40 8.66 -20.37
C HIS A 239 0.86 8.40 -18.94
N LEU A 240 1.12 7.13 -18.63
CA LEU A 240 1.69 6.69 -17.37
C LEU A 240 2.95 5.87 -17.63
N ASP A 241 4.09 6.39 -17.17
CA ASP A 241 5.36 5.67 -17.20
C ASP A 241 5.74 5.13 -15.81
N LEU A 242 5.80 3.80 -15.69
CA LEU A 242 6.25 3.05 -14.52
C LEU A 242 7.41 2.10 -14.88
N SER A 243 8.09 2.31 -16.01
CA SER A 243 9.21 1.50 -16.48
C SER A 243 10.40 1.49 -15.53
N ASN A 244 11.25 0.47 -15.60
CA ASN A 244 12.48 0.36 -14.80
C ASN A 244 12.24 0.50 -13.28
N ASN A 245 11.15 -0.09 -12.78
CA ASN A 245 10.82 -0.12 -11.35
C ASN A 245 11.02 -1.55 -10.80
N SER A 246 10.38 -1.89 -9.68
CA SER A 246 10.47 -3.22 -9.07
C SER A 246 9.08 -3.78 -8.78
N LEU A 247 8.10 -3.41 -9.61
CA LEU A 247 6.70 -3.77 -9.41
C LEU A 247 6.52 -5.28 -9.54
N VAL A 248 6.10 -5.93 -8.45
CA VAL A 248 5.91 -7.39 -8.41
C VAL A 248 4.50 -7.80 -8.84
N SER A 249 3.51 -6.92 -8.64
CA SER A 249 2.10 -7.19 -8.92
C SER A 249 1.30 -5.90 -9.12
N LEU A 250 0.29 -5.96 -9.98
CA LEU A 250 -0.66 -4.87 -10.25
C LEU A 250 -2.03 -5.07 -9.55
N THR A 251 -2.19 -6.09 -8.71
CA THR A 251 -3.48 -6.46 -8.07
C THR A 251 -4.14 -5.34 -7.26
N TYR A 252 -3.35 -4.38 -6.75
CA TYR A 252 -3.84 -3.24 -5.97
C TYR A 252 -3.97 -1.95 -6.80
N VAL A 253 -3.60 -1.98 -8.07
CA VAL A 253 -3.74 -0.87 -9.02
C VAL A 253 -5.09 -0.99 -9.72
N SER A 254 -5.91 0.05 -9.62
CA SER A 254 -7.21 0.13 -10.28
C SER A 254 -7.11 1.04 -11.49
N PHE A 255 -7.34 0.49 -12.68
CA PHE A 255 -7.35 1.25 -13.94
C PHE A 255 -8.76 1.68 -14.36
N ARG A 256 -9.79 1.27 -13.61
CA ARG A 256 -11.24 1.33 -13.98
C ARG A 256 -11.80 2.70 -14.40
N ASN A 257 -11.11 3.78 -14.07
CA ASN A 257 -11.56 5.16 -14.38
C ASN A 257 -10.61 5.92 -15.33
N LEU A 258 -9.55 5.29 -15.83
CA LEU A 258 -8.55 5.95 -16.70
C LEU A 258 -8.99 5.90 -18.17
N THR A 259 -10.18 6.40 -18.48
CA THR A 259 -10.80 6.31 -19.82
C THR A 259 -10.05 7.07 -20.91
N HIS A 260 -9.10 7.93 -20.53
CA HIS A 260 -8.24 8.70 -21.43
C HIS A 260 -6.85 8.09 -21.63
N LEU A 261 -6.55 6.93 -21.02
CA LEU A 261 -5.20 6.33 -21.04
C LEU A 261 -4.84 5.82 -22.44
N GLU A 262 -3.89 6.48 -23.09
CA GLU A 262 -3.36 6.15 -24.41
C GLU A 262 -2.13 5.22 -24.32
N SER A 263 -1.36 5.32 -23.23
CA SER A 263 -0.11 4.57 -23.06
C SER A 263 0.22 4.27 -21.59
N LEU A 264 0.65 3.03 -21.35
CA LEU A 264 1.04 2.49 -20.06
C LEU A 264 2.35 1.71 -20.20
N HIS A 265 3.42 2.24 -19.62
CA HIS A 265 4.74 1.62 -19.62
C HIS A 265 4.97 0.85 -18.31
N LEU A 266 5.26 -0.44 -18.44
CA LEU A 266 5.48 -1.42 -17.35
C LEU A 266 6.67 -2.33 -17.65
N GLU A 267 7.43 -2.04 -18.70
CA GLU A 267 8.68 -2.72 -19.04
C GLU A 267 9.74 -2.59 -17.94
N ASP A 268 10.70 -3.50 -17.94
CA ASP A 268 11.83 -3.52 -16.98
C ASP A 268 11.35 -3.51 -15.51
N ASN A 269 10.39 -4.38 -15.18
CA ASN A 269 9.82 -4.53 -13.85
C ASN A 269 9.95 -5.99 -13.35
N ALA A 270 9.35 -6.28 -12.18
CA ALA A 270 9.40 -7.60 -11.54
C ALA A 270 8.10 -8.41 -11.68
N LEU A 271 7.27 -8.11 -12.69
CA LEU A 271 5.96 -8.74 -12.88
C LEU A 271 6.12 -10.21 -13.28
N LYS A 272 5.37 -11.08 -12.61
CA LYS A 272 5.41 -12.53 -12.82
C LYS A 272 4.21 -13.06 -13.62
N VAL A 273 3.04 -12.45 -13.41
CA VAL A 273 1.76 -12.77 -14.04
C VAL A 273 0.82 -11.57 -13.90
N LEU A 274 -0.03 -11.34 -14.90
CA LEU A 274 -1.14 -10.42 -14.81
C LEU A 274 -2.41 -11.19 -14.43
N HIS A 275 -2.99 -10.87 -13.27
CA HIS A 275 -4.18 -11.57 -12.77
C HIS A 275 -5.45 -11.13 -13.52
N ASN A 276 -6.45 -12.01 -13.55
CA ASN A 276 -7.69 -11.84 -14.34
C ASN A 276 -8.43 -10.52 -14.07
N GLY A 277 -8.34 -9.96 -12.85
CA GLY A 277 -8.86 -8.63 -12.54
C GLY A 277 -8.17 -7.53 -13.34
N THR A 278 -6.85 -7.53 -13.39
CA THR A 278 -6.05 -6.60 -14.20
C THR A 278 -6.27 -6.82 -15.69
N LEU A 279 -6.36 -8.08 -16.16
CA LEU A 279 -6.66 -8.40 -17.56
C LEU A 279 -8.01 -7.81 -18.00
N ALA A 280 -9.05 -7.98 -17.18
CA ALA A 280 -10.38 -7.44 -17.45
C ALA A 280 -10.41 -5.91 -17.45
N GLU A 281 -9.62 -5.26 -16.59
CA GLU A 281 -9.50 -3.81 -16.57
C GLU A 281 -8.76 -3.27 -17.79
N LEU A 282 -7.63 -3.85 -18.18
CA LEU A 282 -6.90 -3.46 -19.39
C LEU A 282 -7.73 -3.69 -20.67
N GLN A 283 -8.51 -4.77 -20.73
CA GLN A 283 -9.41 -5.05 -21.85
C GLN A 283 -10.57 -4.05 -21.96
N GLY A 284 -10.92 -3.37 -20.86
CA GLY A 284 -11.97 -2.34 -20.83
C GLY A 284 -11.51 -0.94 -21.23
N LEU A 285 -10.20 -0.71 -21.44
CA LEU A 285 -9.65 0.59 -21.80
C LEU A 285 -9.62 0.78 -23.33
N PRO A 286 -10.24 1.84 -23.88
CA PRO A 286 -10.25 2.09 -25.31
C PRO A 286 -8.87 2.59 -25.79
N HIS A 287 -8.28 1.89 -26.76
CA HIS A 287 -7.06 2.29 -27.49
C HIS A 287 -5.76 2.42 -26.67
N VAL A 288 -5.72 2.00 -25.41
CA VAL A 288 -4.49 2.01 -24.61
C VAL A 288 -3.42 1.10 -25.21
N LYS A 289 -2.18 1.58 -25.24
CA LYS A 289 -0.98 0.79 -25.58
C LYS A 289 -0.25 0.39 -24.31
N VAL A 290 -0.12 -0.91 -24.06
CA VAL A 290 0.58 -1.43 -22.87
C VAL A 290 1.89 -2.07 -23.28
N PHE A 291 2.97 -1.67 -22.62
CA PHE A 291 4.31 -2.22 -22.82
C PHE A 291 4.68 -3.11 -21.62
N LEU A 292 5.19 -4.32 -21.88
CA LEU A 292 5.33 -5.41 -20.88
C LEU A 292 6.68 -6.14 -20.95
N ASP A 293 7.61 -5.62 -21.75
CA ASP A 293 8.90 -6.24 -22.02
C ASP A 293 9.78 -6.37 -20.76
N ASN A 294 10.80 -7.22 -20.83
CA ASN A 294 11.82 -7.37 -19.79
C ASN A 294 11.27 -7.66 -18.37
N ASN A 295 10.10 -8.29 -18.26
CA ASN A 295 9.52 -8.75 -17.01
C ASN A 295 9.75 -10.26 -16.80
N PRO A 296 9.97 -10.74 -15.55
CA PRO A 296 10.28 -12.13 -15.24
C PRO A 296 9.03 -13.04 -15.22
N TRP A 297 8.39 -13.19 -16.39
CA TRP A 297 7.17 -13.99 -16.56
C TRP A 297 7.35 -15.44 -16.08
N VAL A 298 6.42 -15.89 -15.23
CA VAL A 298 6.39 -17.25 -14.67
C VAL A 298 5.32 -18.05 -15.42
N CYS A 299 5.77 -18.90 -16.34
CA CYS A 299 4.95 -19.74 -17.19
C CYS A 299 4.59 -21.05 -16.46
N ASP A 300 3.77 -20.93 -15.42
CA ASP A 300 3.07 -22.03 -14.75
C ASP A 300 1.57 -22.02 -15.09
N CYS A 301 0.77 -22.86 -14.44
CA CYS A 301 -0.67 -22.92 -14.72
C CYS A 301 -1.42 -21.59 -14.49
N HIS A 302 -0.94 -20.71 -13.60
CA HIS A 302 -1.56 -19.40 -13.36
C HIS A 302 -1.39 -18.44 -14.56
N MET A 303 -0.49 -18.74 -15.49
CA MET A 303 -0.30 -17.99 -16.75
C MET A 303 -1.38 -18.30 -17.80
N ALA A 304 -2.18 -19.36 -17.66
CA ALA A 304 -3.06 -19.85 -18.72
C ALA A 304 -4.08 -18.80 -19.22
N ASP A 305 -4.69 -18.04 -18.31
CA ASP A 305 -5.62 -16.96 -18.64
C ASP A 305 -4.90 -15.78 -19.35
N MET A 306 -3.70 -15.42 -18.88
CA MET A 306 -2.87 -14.37 -19.48
C MET A 306 -2.41 -14.72 -20.90
N VAL A 307 -2.00 -15.97 -21.15
CA VAL A 307 -1.64 -16.44 -22.51
C VAL A 307 -2.85 -16.40 -23.45
N THR A 308 -4.02 -16.82 -22.95
CA THR A 308 -5.27 -16.80 -23.73
C THR A 308 -5.67 -15.38 -24.09
N TRP A 309 -5.54 -14.44 -23.15
CA TRP A 309 -5.78 -13.01 -23.37
C TRP A 309 -4.76 -12.36 -24.32
N LEU A 310 -3.45 -12.65 -24.16
CA LEU A 310 -2.39 -12.11 -25.03
C LEU A 310 -2.63 -12.44 -26.51
N LYS A 311 -3.11 -13.66 -26.80
CA LYS A 311 -3.49 -14.10 -28.16
C LYS A 311 -4.65 -13.32 -28.78
N GLN A 312 -5.44 -12.56 -28.00
CA GLN A 312 -6.67 -11.89 -28.44
C GLN A 312 -6.63 -10.35 -28.36
N THR A 313 -5.88 -9.77 -27.42
CA THR A 313 -6.21 -8.44 -26.85
C THR A 313 -5.90 -7.19 -27.70
N GLU A 314 -4.93 -7.26 -28.60
CA GLU A 314 -4.27 -6.15 -29.36
C GLU A 314 -3.78 -4.89 -28.59
N VAL A 315 -4.14 -4.71 -27.31
CA VAL A 315 -3.68 -3.65 -26.41
C VAL A 315 -2.17 -3.70 -26.13
N VAL A 316 -1.64 -4.89 -25.88
CA VAL A 316 -0.21 -5.09 -25.59
C VAL A 316 0.62 -4.92 -26.86
N GLN A 317 1.65 -4.08 -26.79
CA GLN A 317 2.63 -3.86 -27.86
C GLN A 317 3.79 -4.85 -27.72
N GLY A 318 4.42 -5.28 -28.83
CA GLY A 318 5.60 -6.15 -28.80
C GLY A 318 5.38 -7.55 -28.21
N LYS A 319 4.15 -8.08 -28.30
CA LYS A 319 3.74 -9.38 -27.72
C LYS A 319 4.65 -10.56 -28.10
N ASP A 320 5.20 -10.51 -29.31
CA ASP A 320 6.15 -11.46 -29.89
C ASP A 320 7.48 -11.55 -29.13
N ARG A 321 7.84 -10.50 -28.39
CA ARG A 321 9.08 -10.42 -27.59
C ARG A 321 8.91 -10.96 -26.16
N LEU A 322 7.67 -11.17 -25.72
CA LEU A 322 7.39 -11.65 -24.36
C LEU A 322 7.80 -13.11 -24.23
N THR A 323 8.79 -13.38 -23.38
CA THR A 323 9.31 -14.73 -23.13
C THR A 323 9.25 -15.11 -21.65
N CYS A 324 9.12 -16.41 -21.38
CA CYS A 324 9.16 -16.96 -20.03
C CYS A 324 10.55 -16.78 -19.40
N ALA A 325 10.61 -16.29 -18.17
CA ALA A 325 11.82 -16.33 -17.36
C ALA A 325 11.91 -17.61 -16.52
N PHE A 326 10.75 -18.10 -16.05
CA PHE A 326 10.63 -19.30 -15.21
C PHE A 326 9.42 -20.16 -15.65
N PRO A 327 9.39 -21.46 -15.30
CA PRO A 327 10.48 -22.25 -14.71
C PRO A 327 11.64 -22.46 -15.70
N GLU A 328 12.81 -22.90 -15.23
CA GLU A 328 14.02 -23.07 -16.06
C GLU A 328 13.79 -23.87 -17.36
N LYS A 329 12.90 -24.88 -17.32
CA LYS A 329 12.53 -25.69 -18.49
C LYS A 329 11.83 -24.89 -19.60
N MET A 330 11.20 -23.78 -19.26
CA MET A 330 10.46 -22.89 -20.17
C MET A 330 11.22 -21.61 -20.50
N ARG A 331 12.39 -21.37 -19.91
CA ARG A 331 13.18 -20.14 -20.09
C ARG A 331 13.36 -19.82 -21.58
N ASN A 332 13.11 -18.56 -21.95
CA ASN A 332 13.17 -18.02 -23.31
C ASN A 332 12.10 -18.56 -24.30
N ARG A 333 11.09 -19.33 -23.87
CA ARG A 333 9.92 -19.68 -24.72
C ARG A 333 9.01 -18.46 -24.87
N VAL A 334 8.52 -18.21 -26.08
CA VAL A 334 7.63 -17.08 -26.40
C VAL A 334 6.21 -17.34 -25.86
N LEU A 335 5.64 -16.38 -25.13
CA LEU A 335 4.34 -16.54 -24.45
C LEU A 335 3.18 -16.82 -25.43
N LEU A 336 3.23 -16.23 -26.63
CA LEU A 336 2.20 -16.45 -27.67
C LEU A 336 2.16 -17.88 -28.23
N GLU A 337 3.26 -18.64 -28.13
CA GLU A 337 3.36 -20.00 -28.67
C GLU A 337 2.80 -21.06 -27.69
N LEU A 338 2.67 -20.70 -26.40
CA LEU A 338 2.27 -21.63 -25.33
C LEU A 338 0.80 -22.01 -25.41
N ASN A 339 0.47 -23.22 -25.00
CA ASN A 339 -0.90 -23.71 -24.82
C ASN A 339 -1.10 -24.24 -23.40
N SER A 340 -2.34 -24.50 -23.00
CA SER A 340 -2.66 -24.98 -21.65
C SER A 340 -1.97 -26.30 -21.28
N ALA A 341 -1.71 -27.17 -22.27
CA ALA A 341 -0.97 -28.42 -22.09
C ALA A 341 0.53 -28.22 -21.81
N ASP A 342 1.12 -27.08 -22.21
CA ASP A 342 2.51 -26.76 -21.90
C ASP A 342 2.68 -26.31 -20.43
N LEU A 343 1.63 -25.74 -19.81
CA LEU A 343 1.70 -25.02 -18.53
C LEU A 343 1.55 -25.91 -17.28
N ASP A 344 1.64 -27.24 -17.43
CA ASP A 344 1.57 -28.24 -16.33
C ASP A 344 0.34 -28.04 -15.42
N CYS A 345 -0.81 -27.77 -16.04
CA CYS A 345 -2.07 -27.43 -15.38
C CYS A 345 -2.84 -28.61 -14.76
N ASP A 346 -2.26 -29.81 -14.72
CA ASP A 346 -2.95 -30.96 -14.15
C ASP A 346 -3.18 -30.75 -12.64
N PRO A 347 -4.39 -31.04 -12.12
CA PRO A 347 -4.69 -30.95 -10.70
C PRO A 347 -4.05 -32.13 -9.95
N ILE A 348 -2.71 -32.13 -9.87
CA ILE A 348 -1.93 -33.06 -9.08
C ILE A 348 -2.24 -32.77 -7.61
N LEU A 349 -3.24 -33.46 -7.09
CA LEU A 349 -3.42 -33.66 -5.65
C LEU A 349 -2.04 -34.09 -5.11
N PRO A 350 -1.40 -33.34 -4.19
CA PRO A 350 0.00 -33.59 -3.87
C PRO A 350 0.15 -35.04 -3.39
N PRO A 351 1.15 -35.81 -3.87
CA PRO A 351 1.24 -37.25 -3.63
C PRO A 351 1.35 -37.64 -2.14
N SER A 352 1.64 -36.66 -1.27
CA SER A 352 1.56 -36.77 0.19
C SER A 352 0.13 -36.96 0.73
N LEU A 353 -0.90 -36.40 0.09
CA LEU A 353 -2.30 -36.60 0.49
C LEU A 353 -2.85 -37.95 0.02
N GLN A 354 -2.53 -38.36 -1.22
CA GLN A 354 -2.97 -39.67 -1.73
C GLN A 354 -2.43 -40.82 -0.87
N THR A 355 -1.15 -40.74 -0.48
CA THR A 355 -0.54 -41.75 0.41
C THR A 355 -1.17 -41.76 1.81
N SER A 356 -1.59 -40.60 2.36
CA SER A 356 -2.27 -40.57 3.67
C SER A 356 -3.65 -41.22 3.66
N TYR A 357 -4.45 -41.03 2.60
CA TYR A 357 -5.78 -41.65 2.50
C TYR A 357 -5.72 -43.16 2.26
N VAL A 358 -4.76 -43.64 1.46
CA VAL A 358 -4.53 -45.08 1.26
C VAL A 358 -4.10 -45.74 2.58
N PHE A 359 -3.20 -45.11 3.35
CA PHE A 359 -2.79 -45.59 4.66
C PHE A 359 -3.97 -45.65 5.65
N LEU A 360 -4.79 -44.60 5.71
CA LEU A 360 -5.99 -44.57 6.54
C LEU A 360 -6.98 -45.69 6.17
N GLY A 361 -7.19 -45.94 4.88
CA GLY A 361 -8.04 -47.03 4.39
C GLY A 361 -7.54 -48.42 4.83
N ILE A 362 -6.23 -48.66 4.74
CA ILE A 362 -5.60 -49.91 5.20
C ILE A 362 -5.75 -50.09 6.72
N VAL A 363 -5.53 -49.03 7.50
CA VAL A 363 -5.69 -49.07 8.97
C VAL A 363 -7.14 -49.37 9.36
N LEU A 364 -8.12 -48.72 8.73
CA LEU A 364 -9.54 -48.98 8.98
C LEU A 364 -9.95 -50.41 8.58
N ALA A 365 -9.43 -50.94 7.46
CA ALA A 365 -9.66 -52.32 7.05
C ALA A 365 -9.09 -53.33 8.06
N LEU A 366 -7.89 -53.08 8.59
CA LEU A 366 -7.27 -53.92 9.63
C LEU A 366 -8.06 -53.88 10.94
N ILE A 367 -8.50 -52.70 11.39
CA ILE A 367 -9.36 -52.56 12.58
C ILE A 367 -10.67 -53.33 12.39
N GLY A 368 -11.31 -53.21 11.21
CA GLY A 368 -12.52 -53.96 10.87
C GLY A 368 -12.31 -55.47 10.87
N ALA A 369 -11.20 -55.95 10.29
CA ALA A 369 -10.85 -57.37 10.27
C ALA A 369 -10.59 -57.92 11.69
N ILE A 370 -9.87 -57.19 12.53
CA ILE A 370 -9.62 -57.56 13.94
C ILE A 370 -10.94 -57.60 14.72
N PHE A 371 -11.81 -56.60 14.54
CA PHE A 371 -13.12 -56.57 15.19
C PHE A 371 -14.01 -57.75 14.78
N LEU A 372 -14.08 -58.07 13.49
CA LEU A 372 -14.80 -59.25 12.99
C LEU A 372 -14.19 -60.56 13.51
N LEU A 373 -12.86 -60.66 13.61
CA LEU A 373 -12.19 -61.82 14.20
C LEU A 373 -12.53 -61.99 15.69
N VAL A 374 -12.52 -60.90 16.47
CA VAL A 374 -12.92 -60.90 17.89
C VAL A 374 -14.38 -61.34 18.05
N LEU A 375 -15.29 -60.83 17.22
CA LEU A 375 -16.69 -61.28 17.20
C LEU A 375 -16.82 -62.76 16.80
N TYR A 376 -16.04 -63.22 15.82
CA TYR A 376 -16.05 -64.62 15.36
C TYR A 376 -15.56 -65.59 16.45
N LEU A 377 -14.42 -65.29 17.09
CA LEU A 377 -13.87 -66.12 18.17
C LEU A 377 -14.83 -66.16 19.36
N ASN A 378 -15.42 -65.02 19.72
CA ASN A 378 -16.37 -64.94 20.82
C ASN A 378 -17.81 -65.34 20.46
N ARG A 379 -18.11 -65.77 19.23
CA ARG A 379 -19.49 -66.01 18.74
C ARG A 379 -20.32 -66.95 19.63
N LYS A 380 -19.69 -67.94 20.27
CA LYS A 380 -20.36 -68.85 21.23
C LYS A 380 -20.66 -68.14 22.56
N GLY A 381 -19.72 -67.35 23.08
CA GLY A 381 -19.89 -66.55 24.29
C GLY A 381 -20.95 -65.45 24.10
N ILE A 382 -20.89 -64.71 22.99
CA ILE A 382 -21.87 -63.68 22.62
C ILE A 382 -23.27 -64.28 22.48
N LYS A 383 -23.41 -65.45 21.83
CA LYS A 383 -24.71 -66.16 21.79
C LYS A 383 -25.19 -66.49 23.21
N LYS A 384 -24.36 -67.10 24.06
CA LYS A 384 -24.74 -67.45 25.43
C LYS A 384 -25.15 -66.21 26.24
N TRP A 385 -24.39 -65.11 26.15
CA TRP A 385 -24.70 -63.83 26.79
C TRP A 385 -26.01 -63.21 26.29
N MET A 386 -26.26 -63.25 24.97
CA MET A 386 -27.50 -62.77 24.34
C MET A 386 -28.73 -63.64 24.65
N HIS A 387 -28.54 -64.93 24.95
CA HIS A 387 -29.59 -65.76 25.54
C HIS A 387 -29.86 -65.35 26.99
N ASN A 388 -28.83 -65.36 27.84
CA ASN A 388 -28.94 -64.95 29.25
C ASN A 388 -29.58 -63.56 29.44
N ILE A 389 -29.26 -62.57 28.59
CA ILE A 389 -29.89 -61.23 28.65
C ILE A 389 -31.36 -61.27 28.24
N ARG A 390 -31.71 -62.04 27.22
CA ARG A 390 -33.11 -62.19 26.79
C ARG A 390 -33.94 -62.84 27.90
N ASP A 391 -33.37 -63.85 28.54
CA ASP A 391 -34.01 -64.57 29.64
C ASP A 391 -34.17 -63.64 30.85
N ALA A 392 -33.13 -62.88 31.24
CA ALA A 392 -33.23 -61.86 32.29
C ALA A 392 -34.22 -60.73 31.97
N CYS A 393 -34.30 -60.26 30.72
CA CYS A 393 -35.31 -59.29 30.28
C CYS A 393 -36.72 -59.88 30.29
N ARG A 394 -36.87 -61.16 29.95
CA ARG A 394 -38.14 -61.88 30.00
C ARG A 394 -38.64 -62.00 31.44
N ASP A 395 -37.79 -62.49 32.35
CA ASP A 395 -38.09 -62.59 33.78
C ASP A 395 -38.49 -61.23 34.37
N HIS A 396 -37.81 -60.15 33.96
CA HIS A 396 -38.14 -58.80 34.40
C HIS A 396 -39.50 -58.32 33.87
N MET A 397 -39.80 -58.58 32.59
CA MET A 397 -41.10 -58.24 31.98
C MET A 397 -42.26 -59.07 32.53
N GLU A 398 -42.07 -60.37 32.77
CA GLU A 398 -43.06 -61.22 33.43
C GLU A 398 -43.29 -60.76 34.88
N GLY A 399 -42.24 -60.37 35.59
CA GLY A 399 -42.34 -59.74 36.91
C GLY A 399 -43.14 -58.43 36.91
N TYR A 400 -43.04 -57.62 35.86
CA TYR A 400 -43.92 -56.45 35.68
C TYR A 400 -45.38 -56.85 35.40
N HIS A 401 -45.62 -57.91 34.61
CA HIS A 401 -46.97 -58.38 34.28
C HIS A 401 -47.73 -58.86 35.52
N TYR A 402 -47.13 -59.74 36.33
CA TYR A 402 -47.71 -60.20 37.60
C TYR A 402 -47.99 -59.05 38.57
N ARG A 403 -47.12 -58.04 38.60
CA ARG A 403 -47.29 -56.86 39.47
C ARG A 403 -48.37 -55.91 38.97
N TYR A 404 -48.71 -55.93 37.69
CA TYR A 404 -49.85 -55.20 37.14
C TYR A 404 -51.18 -55.91 37.43
N GLU A 405 -51.25 -57.23 37.26
CA GLU A 405 -52.47 -58.01 37.50
C GLU A 405 -52.92 -57.94 38.97
N ILE A 406 -52.00 -58.00 39.94
CA ILE A 406 -52.32 -57.85 41.38
C ILE A 406 -52.91 -56.47 41.71
N ASN A 407 -52.49 -55.41 41.02
CA ASN A 407 -53.01 -54.05 41.21
C ASN A 407 -54.27 -53.76 40.38
N ALA A 408 -54.68 -54.68 39.50
CA ALA A 408 -55.84 -54.54 38.64
C ALA A 408 -57.10 -55.25 39.18
N ASP A 409 -57.02 -55.98 40.30
CA ASP A 409 -58.19 -56.57 40.96
C ASP A 409 -58.93 -55.51 41.81
N PRO A 410 -60.12 -55.03 41.39
CA PRO A 410 -60.85 -53.96 42.09
C PRO A 410 -61.39 -54.38 43.47
N ARG A 411 -61.22 -55.64 43.88
CA ARG A 411 -61.56 -56.08 45.24
C ARG A 411 -60.55 -55.64 46.30
N LEU A 412 -59.27 -55.44 45.94
CA LEU A 412 -58.22 -55.05 46.89
C LEU A 412 -58.16 -53.55 47.15
N THR A 413 -58.60 -52.70 46.20
CA THR A 413 -58.64 -51.24 46.39
C THR A 413 -59.64 -50.77 47.45
N ASN A 414 -60.60 -51.62 47.86
CA ASN A 414 -61.55 -51.32 48.94
C ASN A 414 -61.06 -51.73 50.34
N LEU A 415 -59.92 -52.42 50.47
CA LEU A 415 -59.40 -52.86 51.77
C LEU A 415 -58.49 -51.83 52.47
N SER A 416 -58.07 -50.76 51.78
CA SER A 416 -57.25 -49.67 52.37
C SER A 416 -58.05 -48.40 52.70
N SER A 417 -59.38 -48.43 52.65
CA SER A 417 -60.25 -47.30 53.01
C SER A 417 -61.03 -47.49 54.33
N ASN A 418 -60.96 -48.69 54.93
CA ASN A 418 -61.61 -49.04 56.20
C ASN A 418 -60.57 -49.56 57.20
N SER A 419 -59.58 -48.73 57.52
CA SER A 419 -58.62 -48.99 58.60
C SER A 419 -58.29 -47.71 59.35
N ASP A 420 -59.33 -47.09 59.92
CA ASP A 420 -59.28 -46.32 61.16
C ASP A 420 -60.60 -46.62 61.90
N VAL A 421 -60.46 -47.14 63.14
CA VAL A 421 -61.53 -47.58 64.08
C VAL A 421 -62.26 -48.89 63.75
#